data_AF-A0AAW7YMI4-F1
#
_entry.id   AF-A0AAW7YMI4-F1
#
_cell.length_a   1.000
_cell.length_b   1.000
_cell.length_c   1.000
_cell.angle_alpha   90.00
_cell.angle_beta   90.00
_cell.angle_gamma   90.00
#
_symmetry.space_group_name_H-M   'P 1'
#
loop_
_entity.id
_entity.type
_entity.pdbx_description
1 polymer ?
#
loop_
_entity_poly.entity_id
_entity_poly.type
_entity_poly.pdbx_seq_one_letter_code
_entity_poly.pdbx_strand_id
1 'polypeptide(L)'
;MFKTLFNKKAFTLIEMLLVLLIISLLLILIIPNIAKQTAHIQTTGCDAQVKMVNSQIEAYTLKHNRNPNTIQDLISEGFIKENQKNCKSGETISINNGEAVAN
;
A
#
# COMPACT_ATOMS: atom_id res chain seq x y z
N MET A 1 -31.88 17.14 55.35
CA MET A 1 -32.06 15.97 54.48
C MET A 1 -32.19 16.45 53.03
N PHE A 2 -31.08 16.78 52.37
CA PHE A 2 -31.08 17.21 50.97
C PHE A 2 -31.11 15.98 50.06
N LYS A 3 -32.28 15.71 49.48
CA LYS A 3 -32.55 14.57 48.60
C LYS A 3 -31.94 14.87 47.21
N THR A 4 -30.89 14.15 46.84
CA THR A 4 -30.24 14.20 45.52
C THR A 4 -31.19 13.68 44.44
N LEU A 5 -31.86 14.59 43.73
CA LEU A 5 -32.80 14.30 42.65
C LEU A 5 -32.25 14.76 41.29
N PHE A 6 -31.11 14.23 40.83
CA PHE A 6 -30.72 14.35 39.42
C PHE A 6 -30.03 13.08 38.92
N ASN A 7 -30.79 11.98 38.88
CA ASN A 7 -30.48 10.85 38.00
C ASN A 7 -31.12 11.11 36.62
N LYS A 8 -30.66 12.14 35.91
CA LYS A 8 -30.98 12.29 34.48
C LYS A 8 -29.91 11.53 33.69
N LYS A 9 -30.30 10.41 33.08
CA LYS A 9 -29.48 9.75 32.06
C LYS A 9 -29.32 10.74 30.90
N ALA A 10 -28.18 11.43 30.84
CA ALA A 10 -27.83 12.31 29.74
C ALA A 10 -27.44 11.43 28.55
N PHE A 11 -28.43 11.18 27.70
CA PHE A 11 -28.23 10.75 26.33
C PHE A 11 -29.30 11.47 25.52
N THR A 12 -29.10 12.76 25.33
CA THR A 12 -30.07 13.59 24.60
C THR A 12 -29.81 13.51 23.11
N LEU A 13 -30.85 13.72 22.28
CA LEU A 13 -30.66 13.79 20.83
C LEU A 13 -29.70 14.91 20.43
N ILE A 14 -29.71 16.04 21.14
CA ILE A 14 -28.80 17.17 20.90
C ILE A 14 -27.34 16.78 21.13
N GLU A 15 -27.06 15.98 22.16
CA GLU A 15 -25.72 15.48 22.46
C GLU A 15 -25.21 14.55 21.35
N MET A 16 -26.06 13.64 20.86
CA MET A 16 -25.74 12.78 19.72
C MET A 16 -25.47 13.61 18.44
N LEU A 17 -26.23 14.69 18.21
CA LEU A 17 -26.03 15.59 17.07
C LEU A 17 -24.68 16.33 17.13
N LEU A 18 -24.30 16.84 18.30
CA LEU A 18 -22.99 17.48 18.48
C LEU A 18 -21.83 16.50 18.33
N VAL A 19 -21.99 15.26 18.81
CA VAL A 19 -20.97 14.20 18.64
C VAL A 19 -20.79 13.85 17.17
N LEU A 20 -21.88 13.63 16.42
CA LEU A 20 -21.80 13.35 14.99
C LEU A 20 -21.18 14.51 14.20
N LEU A 21 -21.50 15.75 14.57
CA LEU A 21 -20.87 16.95 14.01
C LEU A 21 -19.35 16.92 14.19
N ILE A 22 -18.87 16.72 15.41
CA ILE A 22 -17.43 16.67 15.70
C ILE A 22 -16.77 15.50 14.96
N ILE A 23 -17.36 14.31 14.98
CA ILE A 23 -16.82 13.13 14.27
C ILE A 23 -16.71 13.42 12.76
N SER A 24 -17.71 14.06 12.15
CA SER A 24 -17.67 14.40 10.73
C SER A 24 -16.50 15.32 10.37
N LEU A 25 -16.22 16.32 11.20
CA LEU A 25 -15.09 17.24 11.00
C LEU A 25 -13.75 16.50 11.11
N LEU A 26 -13.64 15.58 12.08
CA LEU A 26 -12.44 14.74 12.23
C LEU A 26 -12.23 13.82 11.02
N LEU A 27 -13.29 13.18 10.52
CA LEU A 27 -13.21 12.28 9.36
C LEU A 27 -12.70 13.00 8.11
N ILE A 28 -13.13 14.24 7.86
CA ILE A 28 -12.67 15.04 6.73
C ILE A 28 -11.16 15.28 6.77
N LEU A 29 -10.57 15.43 7.96
CA LEU A 29 -9.11 15.62 8.11
C LEU A 29 -8.34 14.29 8.01
N ILE A 30 -8.91 13.21 8.54
CA ILE A 30 -8.26 11.89 8.62
C ILE A 30 -8.21 11.19 7.24
N ILE A 31 -9.32 11.17 6.50
CA ILE A 31 -9.44 10.47 5.21
C ILE A 31 -8.35 10.90 4.19
N PRO A 32 -8.11 12.20 3.91
CA PRO A 32 -7.09 12.60 2.94
C PRO A 32 -5.68 12.23 3.40
N ASN A 33 -5.42 12.20 4.71
CA ASN A 33 -4.13 11.80 5.26
C ASN A 33 -3.88 10.29 5.06
N ILE A 34 -4.88 9.45 5.35
CA ILE A 34 -4.81 7.99 5.12
C ILE A 34 -4.62 7.67 3.64
N ALA A 35 -5.36 8.35 2.75
CA ALA A 35 -5.25 8.14 1.31
C ALA A 35 -3.84 8.45 0.80
N LYS A 36 -3.25 9.58 1.21
CA LYS A 36 -1.87 9.94 0.87
C LYS A 36 -0.85 8.93 1.39
N GLN A 37 -1.01 8.48 2.64
CA GLN A 37 -0.10 7.50 3.23
C GLN A 37 -0.20 6.14 2.52
N THR A 38 -1.41 5.73 2.14
CA THR A 38 -1.63 4.50 1.36
C THR A 38 -0.94 4.56 0.00
N ALA A 39 -1.09 5.68 -0.73
CA ALA A 39 -0.42 5.88 -2.02
C ALA A 39 1.11 5.85 -1.87
N HIS A 40 1.66 6.48 -0.84
CA HIS A 40 3.10 6.45 -0.55
C HIS A 40 3.61 5.04 -0.21
N ILE A 41 2.85 4.27 0.56
CA ILE A 41 3.20 2.87 0.86
C ILE A 41 3.19 2.02 -0.43
N GLN A 42 2.26 2.27 -1.35
CA GLN A 42 2.22 1.56 -2.62
C GLN A 42 3.43 1.88 -3.49
N THR A 43 3.85 3.14 -3.57
CA THR A 43 5.04 3.55 -4.36
C THR A 43 6.32 2.98 -3.75
N THR A 44 6.53 3.13 -2.44
CA THR A 44 7.71 2.56 -1.76
C THR A 44 7.72 1.03 -1.80
N GLY A 45 6.54 0.40 -1.76
CA GLY A 45 6.41 -1.04 -1.98
C GLY A 45 6.83 -1.46 -3.38
N CYS A 46 6.50 -0.67 -4.42
CA CYS A 46 6.93 -0.91 -5.79
C CYS A 46 8.45 -0.78 -5.92
N ASP A 47 9.07 0.24 -5.32
CA ASP A 47 10.53 0.40 -5.32
C ASP A 47 11.25 -0.80 -4.69
N ALA A 48 10.71 -1.32 -3.58
CA ALA A 48 11.24 -2.52 -2.93
C ALA A 48 11.06 -3.76 -3.81
N GLN A 49 9.95 -3.87 -4.53
CA GLN A 49 9.68 -4.96 -5.46
C GLN A 49 10.62 -4.92 -6.67
N VAL A 50 10.89 -3.74 -7.23
CA VAL A 50 11.90 -3.55 -8.30
C VAL A 50 13.27 -4.02 -7.83
N LYS A 51 13.69 -3.64 -6.61
CA LYS A 51 14.96 -4.11 -6.03
C LYS A 51 15.01 -5.62 -5.86
N MET A 52 13.92 -6.22 -5.39
CA MET A 52 13.80 -7.68 -5.29
C MET A 52 13.93 -8.34 -6.67
N VAL A 53 13.27 -7.81 -7.70
CA VAL A 53 13.40 -8.33 -9.08
C VAL A 53 14.82 -8.17 -9.60
N ASN A 54 15.52 -7.06 -9.31
CA ASN A 54 16.93 -6.90 -9.65
C ASN A 54 17.80 -8.00 -9.03
N SER A 55 17.60 -8.35 -7.76
CA SER A 55 18.30 -9.49 -7.15
C SER A 55 18.00 -10.82 -7.85
N GLN A 56 16.79 -10.99 -8.38
CA GLN A 56 16.43 -12.16 -9.17
C GLN A 56 17.06 -12.16 -10.57
N ILE A 57 17.22 -10.98 -11.19
CA ILE A 57 17.98 -10.80 -12.42
C ILE A 57 19.43 -11.22 -12.19
N GLU A 58 20.07 -10.76 -11.11
CA GLU A 58 21.42 -11.17 -10.75
C GLU A 58 21.54 -12.69 -10.56
N ALA A 59 20.58 -13.30 -9.85
CA ALA A 59 20.55 -14.76 -9.68
C ALA A 59 20.40 -15.52 -11.00
N TYR A 60 19.57 -15.01 -11.92
CA TYR A 60 19.43 -15.55 -13.27
C TYR A 60 20.75 -15.43 -14.04
N THR A 61 21.40 -14.27 -13.97
CA THR A 61 22.69 -14.03 -14.64
C THR A 61 23.78 -14.95 -14.12
N LEU A 62 23.83 -15.23 -12.81
CA LEU A 62 24.76 -16.19 -12.23
C LEU A 62 24.51 -17.62 -12.72
N LYS A 63 23.25 -18.02 -12.92
CA LYS A 63 22.88 -19.36 -13.40
C LYS A 63 23.20 -19.55 -14.89
N HIS A 64 22.97 -18.52 -15.71
CA HIS A 64 23.01 -18.63 -17.17
C HIS A 64 24.18 -17.93 -17.85
N ASN A 65 25.03 -17.23 -17.09
CA ASN A 65 26.10 -16.37 -17.59
C ASN A 65 25.62 -15.32 -18.61
N ARG A 66 24.35 -14.92 -18.54
CA ARG A 66 23.72 -13.88 -19.38
C ARG A 66 22.55 -13.24 -18.65
N ASN A 67 22.28 -11.97 -18.95
CA ASN A 67 21.07 -11.31 -18.47
C ASN A 67 19.80 -11.90 -19.09
N PRO A 68 18.67 -11.88 -18.36
CA PRO A 68 17.37 -12.17 -18.94
C PRO A 68 17.00 -11.10 -19.97
N ASN A 69 16.36 -11.51 -21.07
CA ASN A 69 15.90 -10.59 -22.12
C ASN A 69 14.52 -10.02 -21.77
N THR A 70 13.71 -10.81 -21.08
CA THR A 70 12.34 -10.42 -20.71
C THR A 70 12.04 -10.82 -19.28
N ILE A 71 11.05 -10.17 -18.66
CA ILE A 71 10.56 -10.58 -17.35
C ILE A 71 9.95 -12.00 -17.38
N GLN A 72 9.52 -12.47 -18.54
CA GLN A 72 9.00 -13.83 -18.70
C GLN A 72 10.09 -14.89 -18.52
N ASP A 73 11.36 -14.58 -18.83
CA ASP A 73 12.48 -15.49 -18.59
C ASP A 73 12.61 -15.81 -17.08
N LEU A 74 12.44 -14.77 -16.24
CA LEU A 74 12.45 -14.91 -14.78
C LEU A 74 11.24 -15.70 -14.27
N ILE A 75 10.06 -15.52 -14.87
CA ILE A 75 8.85 -16.22 -14.43
C ILE A 75 8.89 -17.69 -14.83
N SER A 76 9.27 -17.98 -16.08
CA SER A 76 9.28 -19.33 -16.64
C SER A 76 10.24 -20.26 -15.90
N GLU A 77 11.33 -19.69 -15.36
CA GLU A 77 12.31 -20.42 -14.55
C GLU A 77 12.07 -20.32 -13.04
N GLY A 78 11.00 -19.64 -12.61
CA GLY A 78 10.58 -19.57 -11.22
C GLY A 78 11.41 -18.64 -10.31
N PHE A 79 12.21 -17.74 -10.89
CA PHE A 79 12.90 -16.68 -10.12
C PHE A 79 11.91 -15.67 -9.53
N ILE A 80 10.80 -15.43 -10.22
CA ILE A 80 9.66 -14.64 -9.73
C ILE A 80 8.34 -15.32 -10.11
N LYS A 81 7.26 -14.94 -9.42
CA LYS A 81 5.88 -15.36 -9.73
C LYS A 81 5.22 -14.38 -10.69
N GLU A 82 4.23 -14.85 -11.44
CA GLU A 82 3.42 -14.00 -12.36
C GLU A 82 2.82 -12.76 -11.69
N ASN A 83 2.42 -12.85 -10.42
CA ASN A 83 1.85 -11.71 -9.69
C ASN A 83 2.90 -10.67 -9.27
N GLN A 84 4.19 -11.01 -9.30
CA GLN A 84 5.28 -10.11 -8.93
C GLN A 84 5.74 -9.21 -10.08
N LYS A 85 5.16 -9.38 -11.29
CA LYS A 85 5.39 -8.45 -12.41
C LYS A 85 4.60 -7.14 -12.28
N ASN A 86 3.57 -7.12 -11.43
CA ASN A 86 2.72 -5.95 -11.24
C ASN A 86 2.90 -5.39 -9.83
N CYS A 87 3.04 -4.07 -9.73
CA CYS A 87 3.05 -3.35 -8.47
C CYS A 87 1.61 -3.07 -8.00
N LYS A 88 1.43 -2.92 -6.69
CA LYS A 88 0.14 -2.50 -6.11
C LYS A 88 -0.24 -1.06 -6.43
N SER A 89 0.73 -0.23 -6.85
CA SER A 89 0.52 1.11 -7.40
C SER A 89 -0.14 1.08 -8.80
N GLY A 90 -0.13 -0.06 -9.49
CA GLY A 90 -0.62 -0.23 -10.86
C GLY A 90 0.47 -0.29 -11.93
N GLU A 91 1.72 -0.02 -11.56
CA GLU A 91 2.87 -0.09 -12.45
C GLU A 91 3.25 -1.54 -12.80
N THR A 92 3.76 -1.76 -14.01
CA THR A 92 4.27 -3.06 -14.45
C THR A 92 5.79 -3.03 -14.52
N ILE A 93 6.43 -4.05 -13.96
CA ILE A 93 7.88 -4.22 -13.99
C ILE A 93 8.28 -4.82 -15.33
N SER A 94 9.15 -4.13 -16.06
CA SER A 94 9.81 -4.62 -17.27
C SER A 94 11.32 -4.67 -17.07
N ILE A 95 12.04 -5.34 -17.98
CA ILE A 95 13.50 -5.34 -17.98
C ILE A 95 13.98 -4.38 -19.07
N ASN A 96 14.76 -3.37 -18.69
CA ASN A 96 15.41 -2.43 -19.59
C ASN A 96 16.92 -2.45 -19.32
N ASN A 97 17.73 -2.75 -20.34
CA ASN A 97 19.20 -2.82 -20.25
C ASN A 97 19.73 -3.74 -19.12
N GLY A 98 18.99 -4.78 -18.75
CA GLY A 98 19.37 -5.71 -17.68
C GLY A 98 18.97 -5.25 -16.27
N GLU A 99 18.22 -4.16 -16.14
CA GLU A 99 17.65 -3.71 -14.86
C GLU A 99 16.11 -3.77 -14.91
N ALA A 100 15.51 -4.06 -13.76
CA ALA A 100 14.08 -3.96 -13.56
C ALA A 100 13.65 -2.50 -13.46
N VAL A 101 12.63 -2.12 -14.22
CA VAL A 101 12.04 -0.77 -14.24
C VAL A 101 10.53 -0.91 -14.12
N ALA A 102 9.93 -0.15 -13.21
CA ALA A 102 8.48 -0.01 -13.12
C ALA A 102 7.99 1.06 -14.12
N ASN A 103 6.95 0.74 -14.90
CA ASN A 103 6.33 1.64 -15.88
C ASN A 103 4.81 1.69 -15.71
#